data_AF-A0A926YHT1-F1
#
_entry.id   AF-A0A926YHT1-F1
#
_cell.length_a   1.000
_cell.length_b   1.000
_cell.length_c   1.000
_cell.angle_alpha   90.00
_cell.angle_beta   90.00
_cell.angle_gamma   90.00
#
_symmetry.space_group_name_H-M   'P 1'
#
loop_
_entity.id
_entity.type
_entity.pdbx_description
1 polymer ?
#
loop_
_entity_poly.entity_id
_entity_poly.type
_entity_poly.pdbx_seq_one_letter_code
_entity_poly.pdbx_strand_id
1 'polypeptide(L)' 'MALFGFGKKLNLPTPEEALPGRSTPIAVPNRHFVNDNPLKPPYPDGLELALFGLGCFWGAERKFWQQPGVFSTAV' A
#
# COMPACT_ATOMS: atom_id res chain seq x y z
N MET A 1 27.31 9.29 -24.73
CA MET A 1 25.92 9.66 -25.05
C MET A 1 25.23 8.44 -25.64
N ALA A 2 24.74 7.54 -24.78
CA ALA A 2 23.91 6.42 -25.20
C ALA A 2 22.70 6.42 -24.24
N LEU A 3 21.54 6.63 -24.85
CA LEU A 3 20.25 6.91 -24.23
C LEU A 3 19.80 5.78 -23.30
N PHE A 4 19.35 6.18 -22.11
CA PHE A 4 18.62 5.38 -21.13
C PHE A 4 17.57 4.46 -21.79
N GLY A 5 17.62 3.16 -21.48
CA GLY A 5 16.36 2.39 -21.32
C GLY A 5 16.09 1.18 -22.22
N PHE A 6 17.00 0.70 -23.06
CA PHE A 6 16.78 -0.57 -23.78
C PHE A 6 17.38 -1.75 -23.00
N GLY A 7 16.56 -2.49 -22.24
CA GLY A 7 16.89 -3.89 -21.93
C GLY A 7 16.70 -4.43 -20.51
N LYS A 8 16.22 -3.65 -19.51
CA LYS A 8 15.79 -4.30 -18.26
C LYS A 8 14.46 -5.03 -18.51
N LYS A 9 14.53 -6.36 -18.61
CA LYS A 9 13.35 -7.23 -18.55
C LYS A 9 12.52 -6.84 -17.31
N LEU A 10 11.20 -6.96 -17.41
CA LEU A 10 10.22 -6.76 -16.32
C LEU A 10 10.34 -7.86 -15.24
N ASN A 11 11.56 -8.18 -14.82
CA ASN A 11 11.85 -9.16 -13.80
C ASN A 11 11.95 -8.47 -12.45
N LEU A 12 11.58 -9.18 -11.38
CA LEU A 12 11.83 -8.72 -10.03
C LEU A 12 13.35 -8.61 -9.78
N PRO A 13 13.83 -7.57 -9.06
CA PRO A 13 15.25 -7.45 -8.72
C PRO A 13 15.71 -8.65 -7.88
N THR A 14 16.97 -9.04 -8.03
CA THR A 14 17.57 -10.03 -7.12
C THR A 14 17.77 -9.42 -5.72
N PRO A 15 17.99 -10.24 -4.68
CA PRO A 15 18.26 -9.72 -3.33
C PRO A 15 19.43 -8.73 -3.27
N GLU A 16 20.47 -8.93 -4.09
CA GLU A 16 21.67 -8.09 -4.15
C GLU A 16 21.43 -6.77 -4.90
N GLU A 17 20.43 -6.72 -5.78
CA GLU A 17 20.04 -5.53 -6.55
C GLU A 17 18.99 -4.68 -5.82
N ALA A 18 18.34 -5.22 -4.79
CA ALA A 18 17.33 -4.53 -4.02
C ALA A 18 17.93 -3.34 -3.26
N LEU A 19 17.18 -2.23 -3.19
CA LEU A 19 17.59 -1.09 -2.36
C LEU A 19 17.66 -1.50 -0.89
N PRO A 20 18.61 -0.97 -0.10
CA PRO A 20 18.84 -1.40 1.29
C PRO A 20 17.69 -1.06 2.26
N GLY A 21 16.67 -0.33 1.80
CA GLY A 21 15.52 0.06 2.62
C GLY A 21 15.86 1.12 3.67
N ARG A 22 15.07 1.15 4.75
CA ARG A 22 15.25 2.02 5.92
C ARG A 22 14.69 1.34 7.17
N SER A 23 15.27 1.62 8.33
CA SER A 23 14.75 1.14 9.63
C SER A 23 13.58 1.97 10.14
N THR A 24 13.57 3.28 9.86
CA THR A 24 12.52 4.19 10.30
C THR A 24 11.26 4.03 9.44
N PRO A 25 10.10 3.68 10.03
CA PRO A 25 8.83 3.59 9.29
C PRO A 25 8.40 4.96 8.75
N ILE A 26 7.63 4.95 7.67
CA ILE A 26 7.00 6.18 7.15
C ILE A 26 5.93 6.63 8.16
N ALA A 27 6.01 7.90 8.57
CA ALA A 27 5.00 8.50 9.43
C ALA A 27 3.68 8.66 8.65
N VAL A 28 2.61 8.11 9.21
CA VAL A 28 1.24 8.24 8.66
C VAL A 28 0.29 8.62 9.80
N PRO A 29 -0.74 9.43 9.51
CA PRO A 29 -1.80 9.73 10.49
C PRO A 29 -2.50 8.44 10.90
N ASN A 30 -3.11 8.42 12.09
CA ASN A 30 -3.91 7.27 12.52
C ASN A 30 -5.39 7.41 12.15
N ARG A 31 -5.80 8.47 11.46
CA ARG A 31 -7.21 8.72 11.12
C ARG A 31 -7.39 8.63 9.62
N HIS A 32 -8.31 7.77 9.19
CA HIS A 32 -8.65 7.59 7.79
C HIS A 32 -9.34 8.84 7.27
N PHE A 33 -8.85 9.42 6.19
CA PHE A 33 -9.29 10.74 5.71
C PHE A 33 -10.80 10.82 5.39
N VAL A 34 -11.41 9.72 4.93
CA VAL A 34 -12.83 9.71 4.48
C VAL A 34 -13.82 9.48 5.62
N ASN A 35 -13.47 8.66 6.62
CA ASN A 35 -14.43 8.14 7.61
C ASN A 35 -13.92 8.24 9.06
N ASP A 36 -12.73 8.79 9.28
CA ASP A 36 -12.09 9.02 10.59
C ASP A 36 -11.79 7.75 11.43
N ASN A 37 -12.01 6.56 10.85
CA ASN A 37 -11.67 5.29 11.48
C ASN A 37 -10.14 5.13 11.62
N PRO A 38 -9.67 4.32 12.59
CA PRO A 38 -8.24 4.11 12.77
C PRO A 38 -7.59 3.44 11.55
N LEU A 39 -6.44 3.94 11.14
CA LEU A 39 -5.61 3.35 10.06
C LEU A 39 -4.70 2.24 10.60
N LYS A 40 -4.35 2.28 11.88
CA LYS A 40 -3.48 1.31 12.55
C LYS A 40 -4.22 0.55 13.65
N PRO A 41 -3.78 -0.67 13.99
CA PRO A 41 -4.32 -1.41 15.12
C PRO A 41 -4.14 -0.65 16.45
N PRO A 42 -4.93 -0.98 17.48
CA PRO A 42 -5.95 -2.03 17.49
C PRO A 42 -7.22 -1.65 16.71
N TYR A 43 -7.75 -2.60 15.93
CA TYR A 43 -9.04 -2.47 15.27
C TYR A 43 -10.15 -3.06 16.17
N PRO A 44 -11.42 -2.68 15.98
CA PRO A 44 -12.54 -3.33 16.64
C PRO A 44 -12.56 -4.85 16.44
N ASP A 45 -13.07 -5.58 17.44
CA ASP A 45 -13.21 -7.03 17.38
C ASP A 45 -14.14 -7.48 16.23
N GLY A 46 -13.88 -8.67 15.69
CA GLY A 46 -14.67 -9.26 14.61
C GLY A 46 -14.36 -8.73 13.20
N LEU A 47 -13.34 -7.88 13.07
CA LEU A 47 -12.81 -7.44 11.78
C LEU A 47 -11.65 -8.34 11.32
N GLU A 48 -11.50 -8.46 9.99
CA GLU A 48 -10.43 -9.21 9.33
C GLU A 48 -9.64 -8.32 8.38
N LEU A 49 -8.37 -8.65 8.14
CA LEU A 49 -7.50 -7.94 7.20
C LEU A 49 -7.42 -8.66 5.85
N ALA A 50 -7.48 -7.89 4.77
CA ALA A 50 -7.29 -8.38 3.41
C ALA A 50 -6.27 -7.52 2.65
N LEU A 51 -5.32 -8.15 1.95
CA LEU A 51 -4.29 -7.48 1.15
C LEU A 51 -4.48 -7.80 -0.34
N PHE A 52 -4.45 -6.76 -1.18
CA PHE A 52 -4.67 -6.88 -2.63
C PHE A 52 -3.60 -6.12 -3.43
N GLY A 53 -3.15 -6.71 -4.54
CA GLY A 53 -2.29 -6.05 -5.53
C GLY A 53 -3.03 -5.82 -6.84
N LEU A 54 -3.47 -4.58 -7.10
CA LEU A 54 -4.37 -4.24 -8.21
C LEU A 54 -3.84 -3.10 -9.12
N GLY A 55 -2.52 -2.91 -9.18
CA GLY A 55 -1.90 -1.83 -9.94
C GLY A 55 -1.84 -0.52 -9.16
N CYS A 56 -2.26 0.60 -9.76
CA CYS A 56 -2.23 1.91 -9.09
C CYS A 56 -3.15 1.92 -7.86
N PHE A 57 -2.56 2.08 -6.69
CA PHE A 57 -3.25 1.90 -5.41
C PHE A 57 -4.28 3.00 -5.13
N TRP A 58 -4.14 4.22 -5.66
CA TRP A 58 -5.15 5.28 -5.49
C TRP A 58 -6.54 4.90 -6.03
N GLY A 59 -6.55 4.26 -7.21
CA GLY A 59 -7.79 3.81 -7.83
C GLY A 59 -8.38 2.61 -7.09
N ALA A 60 -7.51 1.70 -6.66
CA ALA A 60 -7.89 0.47 -5.95
C ALA A 60 -8.48 0.79 -4.56
N GLU A 61 -7.77 1.56 -3.74
CA GLU A 61 -8.19 1.93 -2.39
C GLU A 61 -9.57 2.62 -2.40
N ARG A 62 -9.77 3.55 -3.36
CA ARG A 62 -11.05 4.24 -3.54
C ARG A 62 -12.22 3.30 -3.74
N LYS A 63 -12.02 2.19 -4.44
CA LYS A 63 -13.08 1.21 -4.67
C LYS A 63 -13.45 0.47 -3.39
N PHE A 64 -12.51 0.26 -2.48
CA PHE A 64 -12.76 -0.46 -1.23
C PHE A 64 -13.41 0.41 -0.16
N TRP A 65 -12.96 1.65 0.10
CA TRP A 65 -13.56 2.47 1.15
C TRP A 65 -15.03 2.84 0.88
N GLN A 66 -15.50 2.66 -0.36
CA GLN A 66 -16.89 2.87 -0.76
C GLN A 66 -17.78 1.63 -0.55
N GLN A 67 -17.21 0.46 -0.25
CA GLN A 67 -17.98 -0.78 -0.11
C GLN A 67 -18.63 -0.89 1.27
N PRO A 68 -19.89 -1.35 1.34
CA PRO A 68 -20.52 -1.70 2.61
C PRO A 68 -19.70 -2.75 3.37
N GLY A 69 -19.49 -2.53 4.66
CA GLY A 69 -18.74 -3.45 5.54
C GLY A 69 -17.23 -3.23 5.58
N VAL A 70 -16.67 -2.35 4.73
CA VAL A 70 -15.26 -1.96 4.83
C VAL A 70 -15.08 -0.91 5.91
N PHE A 71 -14.31 -1.26 6.95
CA PHE A 71 -14.08 -0.39 8.11
C PHE A 71 -13.05 0.72 7.82
N SER A 72 -11.90 0.37 7.26
CA SER A 72 -10.79 1.30 6.96
C SER A 72 -9.94 0.72 5.82
N THR A 73 -9.27 1.57 5.04
CA THR A 73 -8.32 1.16 3.98
C THR A 73 -6.99 1.89 4.14
N ALA A 74 -5.89 1.31 3.66
CA ALA A 74 -4.57 1.93 3.68
C ALA A 74 -3.70 1.40 2.53
N VAL A 75 -2.79 2.24 2.05
CA VAL A 75 -1.87 1.99 0.91
C VAL A 75 -0.51 2.67 1.10
#